data_AF-A0A8S3U891-F1
#
_entry.id   AF-A0A8S3U891-F1
#
_cell.length_a   1.000
_cell.length_b   1.000
_cell.length_c   1.000
_cell.angle_alpha   90.00
_cell.angle_beta   90.00
_cell.angle_gamma   90.00
#
_symmetry.space_group_name_H-M   'P 1'
#
loop_
_entity.id
_entity.type
_entity.pdbx_description
1 polymer ?
#
loop_
_entity_poly.entity_id
_entity_poly.type
_entity_poly.pdbx_seq_one_letter_code
_entity_poly.pdbx_strand_id
1 'polypeptide(L)'
;MSDLIQSSLDKPFFIKVLLHNIGTHVDPIILIDKIQEGMEIEGLRDSLVKILQDYHLQISLREGCKKILVVDSFNLLDRLIKTQRKGIAVSNMRYASDVIVFHCKHAFHEDCLPVRGVNSCPICSTQKRAPAFK
;
A
#
# COMPACT_ATOMS: atom_id res chain seq x y z
N MET A 1 -25.45 -3.92 1.00
CA MET A 1 -24.77 -4.72 -0.05
C MET A 1 -25.08 -6.20 0.07
N SER A 2 -25.26 -6.71 1.31
CA SER A 2 -25.78 -8.06 1.61
C SER A 2 -27.17 -8.34 1.04
N ASP A 3 -28.08 -7.36 1.06
CA ASP A 3 -29.50 -7.59 0.72
C ASP A 3 -29.72 -7.88 -0.78
N LEU A 4 -28.89 -7.34 -1.66
CA LEU A 4 -28.99 -7.58 -3.11
C LEU A 4 -28.48 -8.97 -3.49
N ILE A 5 -27.50 -9.52 -2.75
CA ILE A 5 -27.03 -10.90 -2.93
C ILE A 5 -28.10 -11.85 -2.40
N GLN A 6 -28.72 -11.53 -1.26
CA GLN A 6 -29.72 -12.38 -0.62
C GLN A 6 -31.02 -12.50 -1.44
N SER A 7 -31.53 -11.41 -2.02
CA SER A 7 -32.73 -11.42 -2.90
C SER A 7 -32.52 -12.08 -4.26
N SER A 8 -31.28 -12.42 -4.58
CA SER A 8 -30.82 -12.87 -5.88
C SER A 8 -30.51 -14.37 -5.92
N LEU A 9 -30.37 -15.00 -4.75
CA LEU A 9 -30.08 -16.42 -4.60
C LEU A 9 -31.34 -17.30 -4.71
N ASP A 10 -32.53 -16.72 -4.82
CA ASP A 10 -33.79 -17.48 -5.04
C ASP A 10 -34.02 -17.87 -6.52
N LYS A 11 -33.14 -17.42 -7.44
CA LYS A 11 -33.30 -17.61 -8.89
C LYS A 11 -32.09 -18.33 -9.49
N PRO A 12 -32.25 -19.55 -10.04
CA PRO A 12 -31.14 -20.35 -10.61
C PRO A 12 -30.34 -19.59 -11.68
N PHE A 13 -31.03 -18.82 -12.52
CA PHE A 13 -30.42 -17.99 -13.55
C PHE A 13 -29.51 -16.91 -12.97
N PHE A 14 -29.92 -16.30 -11.85
CA PHE A 14 -29.18 -15.21 -11.24
C PHE A 14 -27.95 -15.74 -10.47
N ILE A 15 -28.04 -16.93 -9.87
CA ILE A 15 -26.88 -17.63 -9.29
C ILE A 15 -25.84 -17.89 -10.39
N LYS A 16 -26.23 -18.36 -11.57
CA LYS A 16 -25.30 -18.57 -12.70
C LYS A 16 -24.60 -17.28 -13.12
N VAL A 17 -25.35 -16.18 -13.24
CA VAL A 17 -24.79 -14.86 -13.60
C VAL A 17 -23.87 -14.34 -12.49
N LEU A 18 -24.24 -14.51 -11.22
CA LEU A 18 -23.39 -14.18 -10.08
C LEU A 18 -22.11 -15.02 -10.08
N LEU A 19 -22.19 -16.33 -10.20
CA LEU A 19 -21.05 -17.23 -10.31
C LEU A 19 -20.11 -16.82 -11.46
N HIS A 20 -20.68 -16.38 -12.60
CA HIS A 20 -19.87 -15.98 -13.75
C HIS A 20 -19.25 -14.58 -13.63
N ASN A 21 -19.89 -13.66 -12.89
CA ASN A 21 -19.54 -12.23 -12.82
C ASN A 21 -19.06 -11.75 -11.45
N ILE A 22 -19.08 -12.58 -10.40
CA ILE A 22 -18.42 -12.27 -9.11
C ILE A 22 -16.92 -12.36 -9.36
N GLY A 23 -16.39 -11.31 -9.98
CA GLY A 23 -15.00 -10.97 -9.89
C GLY A 23 -14.70 -10.67 -8.43
N THR A 24 -13.81 -11.48 -7.85
CA THR A 24 -12.83 -11.13 -6.80
C THR A 24 -13.30 -10.54 -5.47
N HIS A 25 -14.57 -10.17 -5.29
CA HIS A 25 -15.04 -9.38 -4.15
C HIS A 25 -15.72 -10.19 -3.04
N VAL A 26 -16.04 -11.47 -3.27
CA VAL A 26 -16.76 -12.33 -2.33
C VAL A 26 -16.07 -13.69 -2.23
N ASP A 27 -16.00 -14.24 -1.01
CA ASP A 27 -15.45 -15.58 -0.78
C ASP A 27 -16.34 -16.64 -1.47
N PRO A 28 -15.79 -17.45 -2.39
CA PRO A 28 -16.54 -18.49 -3.09
C PRO A 28 -17.23 -19.46 -2.13
N ILE A 29 -16.62 -19.75 -0.97
CA ILE A 29 -17.16 -20.70 0.01
C ILE A 29 -18.49 -20.19 0.56
N ILE A 30 -18.57 -18.90 0.90
CA ILE A 30 -19.79 -18.26 1.40
C ILE A 30 -20.90 -18.26 0.35
N LEU A 31 -20.52 -18.18 -0.94
CA LEU A 31 -21.48 -18.21 -2.03
C LEU A 31 -22.03 -19.63 -2.24
N ILE A 32 -21.18 -20.65 -2.17
CA ILE A 32 -21.56 -22.07 -2.31
C ILE A 32 -22.50 -22.49 -1.18
N ASP A 33 -22.20 -22.10 0.05
CA ASP A 33 -23.00 -22.43 1.24
C ASP A 33 -24.44 -21.87 1.20
N LYS A 34 -24.68 -20.87 0.33
CA LYS A 34 -26.00 -20.26 0.16
C LYS A 34 -26.86 -20.85 -0.95
N ILE A 35 -26.35 -21.83 -1.71
CA ILE A 35 -27.11 -22.49 -2.77
C ILE A 35 -28.06 -23.50 -2.13
N GLN A 36 -29.36 -23.40 -2.40
CA GLN A 36 -30.36 -24.33 -1.88
C GLN A 36 -30.16 -25.75 -2.45
N GLU A 37 -30.29 -26.76 -1.59
CA GLU A 37 -30.26 -28.16 -2.01
C GLU A 37 -31.41 -28.50 -2.97
N GLY A 38 -31.11 -29.21 -4.05
CA GLY A 38 -32.09 -29.60 -5.07
C GLY A 38 -32.36 -28.56 -6.16
N MET A 39 -31.68 -27.40 -6.14
CA MET A 39 -31.79 -26.41 -7.21
C MET A 39 -31.01 -26.84 -8.47
N GLU A 40 -31.69 -26.99 -9.60
CA GLU A 40 -31.05 -27.27 -10.89
C GLU A 40 -30.40 -26.01 -11.48
N ILE A 41 -29.07 -26.01 -11.58
CA ILE A 41 -28.30 -24.93 -12.18
C ILE A 41 -27.43 -25.50 -13.30
N GLU A 42 -27.77 -25.16 -14.55
CA GLU A 42 -26.97 -25.56 -15.70
C GLU A 42 -25.55 -24.97 -15.67
N GLY A 43 -24.54 -25.83 -15.85
CA GLY A 43 -23.14 -25.41 -15.91
C GLY A 43 -22.57 -24.98 -14.56
N LEU A 44 -23.22 -25.37 -13.45
CA LEU A 44 -22.76 -25.07 -12.10
C LEU A 44 -21.34 -25.55 -11.85
N ARG A 45 -21.05 -26.81 -12.22
CA ARG A 45 -19.73 -27.42 -12.04
C ARG A 45 -18.62 -26.57 -12.69
N ASP A 46 -18.78 -26.21 -13.96
CA ASP A 46 -17.77 -25.44 -14.69
C ASP A 46 -17.60 -24.05 -14.11
N SER A 47 -18.70 -23.43 -13.68
CA SER A 47 -18.69 -22.12 -13.02
C SER A 47 -17.95 -22.18 -11.68
N LEU A 48 -18.17 -23.23 -10.87
CA LEU A 48 -17.48 -23.43 -9.61
C LEU A 48 -15.99 -23.69 -9.79
N VAL A 49 -15.60 -24.53 -10.76
CA VAL A 49 -14.18 -24.78 -11.06
C VAL A 49 -13.49 -23.47 -11.44
N LYS A 50 -14.12 -22.66 -12.31
CA LYS A 50 -13.58 -21.36 -12.73
C LYS A 50 -13.38 -20.43 -11.53
N ILE A 51 -14.39 -20.26 -10.68
CA ILE A 51 -14.30 -19.35 -9.52
C ILE A 51 -13.23 -19.81 -8.53
N LEU A 52 -13.18 -21.11 -8.22
CA LEU A 52 -12.19 -21.64 -7.29
C LEU A 52 -10.76 -21.46 -7.83
N GLN A 53 -10.55 -21.64 -9.14
CA GLN A 53 -9.28 -21.37 -9.79
C GLN A 53 -8.92 -19.87 -9.74
N ASP A 54 -9.85 -18.99 -10.11
CA ASP A 54 -9.64 -17.54 -10.09
C ASP A 54 -9.37 -17.02 -8.67
N TYR A 55 -10.03 -17.59 -7.66
CA TYR A 55 -9.83 -17.26 -6.25
C TYR A 55 -8.46 -17.76 -5.75
N HIS A 56 -8.07 -18.99 -6.11
CA HIS A 56 -6.75 -19.52 -5.77
C HIS A 56 -5.62 -18.69 -6.38
N LEU A 57 -5.76 -18.26 -7.64
CA LEU A 57 -4.82 -17.34 -8.29
C LEU A 57 -4.72 -16.01 -7.54
N GLN A 58 -5.83 -15.44 -7.08
CA GLN A 58 -5.84 -14.21 -6.29
C GLN A 58 -5.15 -14.36 -4.94
N ILE A 59 -5.40 -15.46 -4.21
CA ILE A 59 -4.70 -15.75 -2.95
C ILE A 59 -3.20 -15.82 -3.21
N SER A 60 -2.80 -16.59 -4.23
CA SER A 60 -1.38 -16.77 -4.60
C SER A 60 -0.72 -15.43 -4.94
N LEU A 61 -1.39 -14.57 -5.71
CA LEU A 61 -0.91 -13.23 -6.04
C LEU A 61 -0.80 -12.35 -4.80
N ARG A 62 -1.83 -12.33 -3.94
CA ARG A 62 -1.87 -11.52 -2.73
C ARG A 62 -0.76 -11.92 -1.76
N GLU A 63 -0.51 -13.22 -1.60
CA GLU A 63 0.60 -13.74 -0.80
C GLU A 63 1.96 -13.36 -1.39
N GLY A 64 2.12 -13.44 -2.71
CA GLY A 64 3.32 -12.98 -3.41
C GLY A 64 3.58 -11.49 -3.16
N CYS A 65 2.58 -10.63 -3.40
CA CYS A 65 2.66 -9.20 -3.14
C CYS A 65 2.95 -8.88 -1.67
N LYS A 66 2.34 -9.60 -0.72
CA LYS A 66 2.60 -9.43 0.71
C LYS A 66 4.06 -9.72 1.04
N LYS A 67 4.63 -10.81 0.52
CA LYS A 67 6.04 -11.15 0.75
C LYS A 67 6.98 -10.07 0.22
N ILE A 68 6.75 -9.58 -1.00
CA ILE A 68 7.53 -8.49 -1.61
C ILE A 68 7.43 -7.23 -0.75
N LEU A 69 6.20 -6.81 -0.40
CA LEU A 69 5.96 -5.60 0.38
C LEU A 69 6.67 -5.62 1.74
N VAL A 70 6.64 -6.76 2.43
CA VAL A 70 7.30 -6.91 3.74
C VAL A 70 8.82 -6.76 3.58
N VAL A 71 9.42 -7.44 2.61
CA VAL A 71 10.85 -7.36 2.33
C VAL A 71 11.27 -5.93 1.96
N ASP A 72 10.52 -5.27 1.08
CA ASP A 72 10.80 -3.90 0.66
C ASP A 72 10.66 -2.91 1.82
N SER A 73 9.67 -3.10 2.69
CA SER A 73 9.51 -2.27 3.89
C SER A 73 10.73 -2.35 4.81
N PHE A 74 11.21 -3.56 5.09
CA PHE A 74 12.42 -3.75 5.90
C PHE A 74 13.67 -3.17 5.21
N ASN A 75 13.83 -3.36 3.91
CA ASN A 75 14.95 -2.81 3.15
C ASN A 75 14.96 -1.28 3.15
N LEU A 76 13.80 -0.64 2.99
CA LEU A 76 13.68 0.81 3.05
C LEU A 76 14.00 1.35 4.44
N LEU A 77 13.52 0.67 5.49
CA LEU A 77 13.80 1.03 6.87
C LEU A 77 15.31 0.93 7.19
N ASP A 78 15.95 -0.18 6.80
CA ASP A 78 17.39 -0.38 6.99
C ASP A 78 18.22 0.69 6.25
N ARG A 79 17.83 1.01 5.01
CA ARG A 79 18.46 2.09 4.23
C ARG A 79 18.31 3.45 4.92
N LEU A 80 17.13 3.75 5.47
CA LEU A 80 16.88 4.99 6.22
C LEU A 80 17.78 5.07 7.46
N ILE A 81 17.82 4.01 8.27
CA ILE A 81 18.63 3.94 9.49
C ILE A 81 20.12 4.11 9.16
N LYS A 82 20.63 3.36 8.17
CA LYS A 82 22.02 3.49 7.71
C LYS A 82 22.31 4.92 7.25
N THR A 83 21.36 5.54 6.56
CA THR A 83 21.51 6.89 6.03
C THR A 83 21.48 7.95 7.14
N GLN A 84 20.67 7.78 8.18
CA GLN A 84 20.62 8.68 9.33
C GLN A 84 21.82 8.53 10.28
N ARG A 85 22.35 7.31 10.44
CA ARG A 85 23.54 7.03 11.26
C ARG A 85 24.86 7.45 10.62
N LYS A 86 24.87 7.74 9.31
CA LYS A 86 26.08 8.22 8.63
C LYS A 86 26.47 9.60 9.15
N GLY A 87 27.74 9.76 9.52
CA GLY A 87 28.31 11.07 9.81
C GLY A 87 28.21 12.01 8.60
N ILE A 88 28.03 13.29 8.87
CA ILE A 88 28.01 14.35 7.86
C ILE A 88 29.38 15.00 7.87
N ALA A 89 30.04 15.07 6.72
CA ALA A 89 31.28 15.82 6.58
C ALA A 89 30.98 17.32 6.65
N VAL A 90 31.58 18.00 7.62
CA VAL A 90 31.49 19.46 7.77
C VAL A 90 32.81 20.04 7.25
N SER A 91 32.80 20.67 6.08
CA SER A 91 33.95 21.42 5.58
C SER A 91 33.84 22.88 6.03
N ASN A 92 34.96 23.47 6.49
CA ASN A 92 35.09 24.81 7.10
C ASN A 92 34.53 24.99 8.52
N MET A 93 35.14 24.32 9.50
CA MET A 93 35.13 24.80 10.90
C MET A 93 36.25 25.83 11.08
N ARG A 94 35.99 27.11 10.75
CA ARG A 94 36.91 28.21 11.08
C ARG A 94 36.75 28.66 12.55
N TYR A 95 35.64 28.29 13.19
CA TYR A 95 35.31 28.57 14.60
C TYR A 95 34.60 27.36 15.22
N ALA A 96 34.81 27.11 16.52
CA ALA A 96 34.12 26.08 17.26
C ALA A 96 32.71 26.58 17.66
N SER A 97 31.78 26.50 16.72
CA SER A 97 30.36 26.84 16.94
C SER A 97 29.50 25.57 16.89
N ASP A 98 28.42 25.53 17.66
CA ASP A 98 27.45 24.45 17.61
C ASP A 98 26.77 24.36 16.24
N VAL A 99 26.47 23.13 15.79
CA VAL A 99 25.91 22.84 14.46
C VAL A 99 24.52 22.23 14.62
N ILE A 100 23.56 22.79 13.88
CA ILE A 100 22.19 22.28 13.81
C ILE A 100 22.02 21.49 12.50
N VAL A 101 21.57 20.25 12.62
CA VAL A 101 21.31 19.36 11.47
C VAL A 101 19.80 19.14 11.32
N PHE A 102 19.25 19.54 10.18
CA PHE A 102 17.84 19.32 9.85
C PHE A 102 17.60 17.88 9.35
N HIS A 103 16.34 17.42 9.38
CA HIS A 103 15.98 16.08 8.90
C HIS A 103 16.28 15.84 7.40
N CYS A 104 16.42 16.91 6.62
CA CYS A 104 16.88 16.87 5.23
C CYS A 104 18.41 16.78 5.09
N LYS A 105 19.15 16.63 6.20
CA LYS A 105 20.62 16.56 6.31
C LYS A 105 21.39 17.82 5.98
N HIS A 106 20.72 18.94 5.75
CA HIS A 106 21.40 20.23 5.69
C HIS A 106 21.85 20.63 7.10
N ALA A 107 23.11 21.02 7.22
CA ALA A 107 23.74 21.42 8.45
C ALA A 107 24.11 22.92 8.37
N PHE A 108 23.90 23.65 9.47
CA PHE A 108 24.22 25.06 9.59
C PHE A 108 24.85 25.33 10.95
N HIS A 109 25.75 26.31 11.05
CA HIS A 109 26.12 26.84 12.36
C HIS A 109 24.89 27.45 13.02
N GLU A 110 24.73 27.23 14.32
CA GLU A 110 23.63 27.80 15.10
C GLU A 110 23.55 29.33 14.90
N ASP A 111 24.70 30.00 14.93
CA ASP A 111 24.81 31.46 14.78
C ASP A 111 24.53 31.98 13.36
N CYS A 112 24.55 31.10 12.34
CA CYS A 112 24.27 31.47 10.95
C CYS A 112 22.78 31.32 10.59
N LEU A 113 21.93 30.86 11.51
CA LEU A 113 20.50 30.75 11.26
C LEU A 113 19.79 32.09 11.54
N PRO A 114 18.86 32.51 10.66
CA PRO A 114 18.19 33.81 10.78
C PRO A 114 17.32 33.96 12.04
N VAL A 115 16.96 32.85 12.71
CA VAL A 115 16.21 32.83 13.97
C VAL A 115 16.72 31.65 14.82
N ARG A 116 16.87 31.82 16.14
CA ARG A 116 17.14 30.71 17.06
C ARG A 116 15.89 29.80 17.15
N GLY A 117 16.06 28.49 16.98
CA GLY A 117 14.95 27.52 17.06
C GLY A 117 14.14 27.30 15.77
N VAL A 118 14.76 27.49 14.59
CA VAL A 118 14.12 27.20 13.31
C VAL A 118 13.92 25.68 13.17
N ASN A 119 12.66 25.23 13.04
CA ASN A 119 12.31 23.83 12.83
C ASN A 119 12.27 23.40 11.35
N SER A 120 12.49 24.34 10.42
CA SER A 120 12.40 24.10 8.97
C SER A 120 13.69 24.48 8.25
N CYS A 121 14.24 23.57 7.46
CA CYS A 121 15.48 23.83 6.72
C CYS A 121 15.32 24.99 5.71
N PRO A 122 16.15 26.06 5.79
CA PRO A 122 16.11 27.21 4.86
C PRO A 122 16.28 26.85 3.38
N ILE A 123 17.06 25.81 3.06
CA ILE A 123 17.28 25.33 1.68
C ILE A 123 16.04 24.59 1.15
N CYS A 124 15.41 23.75 1.97
CA CYS A 124 14.23 23.00 1.54
C CYS A 124 12.95 23.85 1.54
N SER A 125 12.83 24.82 2.45
CA SER A 125 11.70 25.74 2.49
C SER A 125 11.65 26.67 1.28
N THR A 126 12.80 27.01 0.72
CA THR A 126 12.89 27.82 -0.51
C THR A 126 12.61 26.99 -1.76
N GLN A 127 13.00 25.71 -1.81
CA GLN A 127 12.66 24.80 -2.90
C GLN A 127 11.14 24.48 -3.03
N LYS A 128 10.37 24.51 -1.94
CA LYS A 128 8.89 24.33 -1.99
C LYS A 128 8.14 25.45 -2.73
N ARG A 129 8.80 26.56 -3.08
CA ARG A 129 8.19 27.69 -3.82
C ARG A 129 8.48 27.71 -5.32
N ALA A 130 9.25 26.75 -5.84
CA ALA A 130 9.38 26.61 -7.28
C ALA A 130 8.21 25.74 -7.79
N PRO A 131 7.24 26.29 -8.56
CA PRO A 131 6.29 25.45 -9.27
C PRO A 131 7.07 24.53 -10.20
N ALA A 132 6.74 23.24 -10.16
CA ALA A 132 7.18 22.29 -11.16
C ALA A 132 6.74 22.80 -12.54
N PHE A 133 7.68 23.34 -13.32
CA PHE A 133 7.42 23.76 -14.69
C PHE A 133 7.92 22.69 -15.66
N LYS A 134 6.92 22.09 -16.31
CA LYS A 134 6.88 21.29 -17.55
C LYS A 134 7.56 19.94 -17.56
#